data_AF-A0A964Y7R3-F1
#
_entry.id   AF-A0A964Y7R3-F1
#
_cell.length_a   1.000
_cell.length_b   1.000
_cell.length_c   1.000
_cell.angle_alpha   90.00
_cell.angle_beta   90.00
_cell.angle_gamma   90.00
#
_symmetry.space_group_name_H-M   'P 1'
#
loop_
_entity.id
_entity.type
_entity.pdbx_description
1 polymer ?
#
loop_
_entity_poly.entity_id
_entity_poly.type
_entity_poly.pdbx_seq_one_letter_code
_entity_poly.pdbx_strand_id
1 'polypeptide(L)'
;MNENVKTELSYNPILEIYTKDGSINTSGVANANPSFDHQFVLTQEFHPAPKYTLSLQLLYQLVSYRQFAGAANSGRWRKQMYFSPELDYEINPIHTIGLSFYTDNLVSDYGSGSTFSNGFKFGVAQLVWGINL
;
A
#
# COMPACT_ATOMS: atom_id res chain seq x y z
N MET A 1 21.92 6.62 19.03
CA MET A 1 20.85 6.79 18.02
C MET A 1 19.71 7.53 18.71
N ASN A 2 19.08 8.51 18.08
CA ASN A 2 17.89 9.13 18.66
C ASN A 2 16.78 8.07 18.72
N GLU A 3 16.33 7.70 19.92
CA GLU A 3 15.25 6.72 20.14
C GLU A 3 13.89 7.20 19.59
N ASN A 4 13.82 8.44 19.11
CA ASN A 4 12.60 9.08 18.62
C ASN A 4 12.27 8.75 17.16
N VAL A 5 13.13 8.03 16.44
CA VAL A 5 12.88 7.65 15.03
C VAL A 5 13.27 6.20 14.80
N LYS A 6 12.31 5.40 14.33
CA LYS A 6 12.53 4.04 13.82
C LYS A 6 12.30 4.05 12.31
N THR A 7 13.18 3.38 11.56
CA THR A 7 13.03 3.20 10.12
C THR A 7 13.18 1.74 9.78
N GLU A 8 12.21 1.23 9.02
CA GLU A 8 12.20 -0.15 8.55
C GLU A 8 12.00 -0.14 7.03
N LEU A 9 12.87 -0.88 6.33
CA LEU A 9 12.74 -1.13 4.91
C LEU A 9 12.62 -2.64 4.71
N SER A 10 11.55 -3.08 4.08
CA SER A 10 11.36 -4.48 3.72
C SER A 10 11.09 -4.64 2.22
N TYR A 11 11.48 -5.81 1.72
CA TYR A 11 11.19 -6.25 0.37
C TYR A 11 10.54 -7.62 0.45
N ASN A 12 9.28 -7.70 0.00
CA ASN A 12 8.43 -8.88 0.11
C ASN A 12 8.04 -9.34 -1.31
N PRO A 13 8.81 -10.26 -1.92
CA PRO A 13 8.43 -10.85 -3.19
C PRO A 13 7.34 -11.91 -3.00
N ILE A 14 6.33 -11.91 -3.87
CA ILE A 14 5.25 -12.90 -3.87
C ILE A 14 5.18 -13.56 -5.25
N LEU A 15 5.34 -14.88 -5.28
CA LEU A 15 5.10 -15.68 -6.47
C LEU A 15 3.66 -16.17 -6.45
N GLU A 16 2.89 -15.85 -7.50
CA GLU A 16 1.47 -16.19 -7.54
C GLU A 16 1.18 -17.35 -8.50
N ILE A 17 0.66 -18.44 -7.93
CA ILE A 17 0.40 -19.69 -8.64
C ILE A 17 -1.09 -19.83 -8.91
N TYR A 18 -1.46 -19.65 -10.19
CA TYR A 18 -2.79 -19.89 -10.71
C TYR A 18 -2.79 -21.02 -11.74
N THR A 19 -3.92 -21.75 -11.80
CA THR A 19 -4.18 -22.80 -12.80
C THR A 19 -4.60 -22.25 -14.16
N LYS A 20 -4.91 -20.95 -14.25
CA LYS A 20 -5.33 -20.24 -15.47
C LYS A 20 -4.59 -18.90 -15.58
N ASP A 21 -4.47 -18.38 -16.79
CA ASP A 21 -3.83 -17.08 -17.04
C ASP A 21 -4.73 -15.89 -16.72
N GLY A 22 -6.03 -16.11 -16.59
CA GLY A 22 -6.99 -15.07 -16.22
C GLY A 22 -8.40 -15.62 -16.03
N SER A 23 -9.34 -14.71 -15.78
CA SER A 23 -10.77 -15.00 -15.63
C SER A 23 -11.62 -13.90 -16.27
N ILE A 24 -12.87 -14.23 -16.60
CA ILE A 24 -13.87 -13.26 -17.06
C ILE A 24 -14.89 -13.13 -15.94
N ASN A 25 -15.14 -11.91 -15.47
CA ASN A 25 -16.12 -11.67 -14.42
C ASN A 25 -17.57 -11.77 -14.95
N THR A 26 -18.56 -11.67 -14.06
CA THR A 26 -19.99 -11.75 -14.41
C THR A 26 -20.46 -10.64 -15.35
N SER A 27 -19.72 -9.55 -15.47
CA SER A 27 -19.97 -8.45 -16.41
C SER A 27 -19.26 -8.62 -17.76
N GLY A 28 -18.61 -9.76 -18.01
CA GLY A 28 -17.91 -10.03 -19.27
C GLY A 28 -16.53 -9.39 -19.38
N VAL A 29 -16.00 -8.82 -18.29
CA VAL A 29 -14.68 -8.16 -18.29
C VAL A 29 -13.59 -9.19 -18.00
N ALA A 30 -12.62 -9.28 -18.91
CA ALA A 30 -11.44 -10.13 -18.77
C ALA A 30 -10.42 -9.51 -17.80
N ASN A 31 -9.91 -10.34 -16.88
CA ASN A 31 -8.88 -9.99 -15.91
C ASN A 31 -7.74 -11.01 -15.99
N ALA A 32 -6.51 -10.54 -16.21
CA ALA A 32 -5.33 -11.39 -16.16
C ALA A 32 -5.01 -11.69 -14.69
N ASN A 33 -4.58 -12.92 -14.42
CA ASN A 33 -4.04 -13.28 -13.11
C ASN A 33 -2.60 -12.76 -13.00
N PRO A 34 -2.19 -12.27 -11.82
CA PRO A 34 -0.80 -11.93 -11.57
C PRO A 34 0.10 -13.19 -11.59
N SER A 35 1.37 -12.98 -11.86
CA SER A 35 2.42 -14.01 -11.85
C SER A 35 3.44 -13.74 -10.76
N PHE A 36 3.79 -12.48 -10.53
CA PHE A 36 4.80 -12.08 -9.56
C PHE A 36 4.53 -10.67 -9.03
N ASP A 37 4.69 -10.46 -7.73
CA ASP A 37 4.52 -9.16 -7.09
C ASP A 37 5.78 -8.80 -6.29
N HIS A 38 6.32 -7.62 -6.56
CA HIS A 38 7.38 -7.00 -5.77
C HIS A 38 6.79 -5.92 -4.87
N GLN A 39 6.84 -6.14 -3.56
CA GLN A 39 6.43 -5.15 -2.57
C GLN A 39 7.64 -4.57 -1.87
N PHE A 40 7.85 -3.26 -2.00
CA PHE A 40 8.84 -2.51 -1.23
C PHE A 40 8.11 -1.66 -0.20
N VAL A 41 8.31 -1.94 1.08
CA VAL A 41 7.66 -1.22 2.18
C VAL A 41 8.69 -0.44 2.95
N LEU A 42 8.49 0.87 3.05
CA LEU A 42 9.21 1.77 3.93
C LEU A 42 8.25 2.20 5.04
N THR A 43 8.61 1.88 6.28
CA THR A 43 7.92 2.38 7.46
C THR A 43 8.85 3.30 8.23
N GLN A 44 8.41 4.51 8.52
CA GLN A 44 9.09 5.43 9.43
C GLN A 44 8.17 5.75 10.59
N GLU A 45 8.64 5.51 11.81
CA GLU A 45 7.89 5.78 13.02
C GLU A 45 8.63 6.85 13.81
N PHE A 46 7.91 7.89 14.19
CA PHE A 46 8.42 9.04 14.92
C PHE A 46 7.70 9.16 16.26
N HIS A 47 8.45 9.32 17.33
CA HIS A 47 7.93 9.62 18.66
C HIS A 47 8.29 11.06 19.04
N PRO A 48 7.55 12.07 18.55
CA PRO A 48 7.84 13.47 18.88
C PRO A 48 7.67 13.77 20.38
N ALA A 49 6.87 12.97 21.08
CA ALA A 49 6.66 13.02 22.52
C ALA A 49 6.20 11.65 23.05
N PRO A 50 6.31 11.35 24.36
CA PRO A 50 6.07 10.00 24.89
C PRO A 50 4.70 9.39 24.60
N LYS A 51 3.68 10.22 24.35
CA LYS A 51 2.30 9.78 24.09
C LYS A 51 1.90 9.86 22.62
N TYR A 52 2.77 10.36 21.75
CA TYR A 52 2.45 10.58 20.35
C TYR A 52 3.34 9.72 19.47
N THR A 53 2.73 9.01 18.53
CA THR A 53 3.44 8.22 17.53
C THR A 53 2.92 8.61 16.16
N LEU A 54 3.81 9.08 15.29
CA LEU A 54 3.52 9.29 13.88
C LEU A 54 4.17 8.15 13.09
N SER A 55 3.35 7.29 12.52
CA SER A 55 3.77 6.24 11.59
C SER A 55 3.55 6.71 10.15
N LEU A 56 4.57 6.64 9.32
CA LEU A 56 4.53 6.93 7.89
C LEU A 56 4.89 5.65 7.15
N GLN A 57 3.90 5.00 6.55
CA GLN A 57 4.12 3.82 5.73
C GLN A 57 3.95 4.16 4.25
N LEU A 58 4.94 3.78 3.45
CA LEU A 58 4.93 3.86 1.99
C LEU A 58 5.15 2.44 1.43
N LEU A 59 4.20 1.94 0.65
CA LEU A 59 4.35 0.69 -0.10
C LEU A 59 4.42 1.01 -1.59
N TYR A 60 5.48 0.58 -2.25
CA TYR A 60 5.57 0.54 -3.70
C TYR A 60 5.41 -0.90 -4.18
N GLN A 61 4.39 -1.13 -4.99
CA GLN A 61 4.02 -2.44 -5.52
C GLN A 61 4.27 -2.48 -7.03
N LEU A 62 4.92 -3.54 -7.49
CA LEU A 62 5.16 -3.80 -8.91
C LEU A 62 4.72 -5.24 -9.24
N VAL A 63 3.58 -5.36 -9.92
CA VAL A 63 2.92 -6.65 -10.20
C VAL A 63 3.03 -7.00 -11.67
N SER A 64 3.62 -8.16 -11.98
CA SER A 64 3.59 -8.75 -13.32
C SER A 64 2.32 -9.56 -13.51
N TYR A 65 1.70 -9.43 -14.68
CA TYR A 65 0.51 -10.17 -15.05
C TYR A 65 0.77 -11.18 -16.17
N ARG A 66 0.06 -12.31 -16.11
CA ARG A 66 0.05 -13.33 -17.16
C ARG A 66 -0.57 -12.79 -18.45
N GLN A 67 -0.33 -13.50 -19.54
CA GLN A 67 -0.91 -13.15 -20.85
C GLN A 67 -2.36 -13.69 -20.93
N PHE A 68 -3.34 -12.79 -21.00
CA PHE A 68 -4.76 -13.16 -21.13
C PHE A 68 -5.51 -12.19 -22.03
N ALA A 69 -6.03 -12.69 -23.15
CA ALA A 69 -6.65 -11.86 -24.18
C ALA A 69 -7.83 -11.04 -23.64
N GLY A 70 -7.87 -9.75 -24.01
CA GLY A 70 -8.93 -8.83 -23.60
C GLY A 70 -8.77 -8.24 -22.20
N ALA A 71 -7.78 -8.67 -21.40
CA ALA A 71 -7.52 -8.07 -20.10
C ALA A 71 -6.63 -6.83 -20.18
N ALA A 72 -6.95 -5.80 -19.39
CA ALA A 72 -6.26 -4.50 -19.40
C ALA A 72 -4.74 -4.60 -19.09
N ASN A 73 -4.34 -5.52 -18.21
CA ASN A 73 -2.96 -5.70 -17.78
C ASN A 73 -2.28 -6.94 -18.40
N SER A 74 -2.84 -7.54 -19.46
CA SER A 74 -2.28 -8.75 -20.07
C SER A 74 -0.80 -8.61 -20.43
N GLY A 75 0.05 -9.44 -19.82
CA GLY A 75 1.50 -9.44 -20.08
C GLY A 75 2.23 -8.16 -19.70
N ARG A 76 1.63 -7.34 -18.84
CA ARG A 76 2.19 -6.05 -18.42
C ARG A 76 2.57 -6.08 -16.96
N TRP A 77 3.42 -5.13 -16.60
CA TRP A 77 3.68 -4.77 -15.22
C TRP A 77 2.76 -3.62 -14.83
N ARG A 78 2.08 -3.76 -13.69
CA ARG A 78 1.32 -2.69 -13.04
C ARG A 78 2.16 -2.12 -11.91
N LYS A 79 2.18 -0.80 -11.79
CA LYS A 79 2.81 -0.11 -10.67
C LYS A 79 1.75 0.53 -9.80
N GLN A 80 1.93 0.43 -8.49
CA GLN A 80 1.06 1.11 -7.55
C GLN A 80 1.88 1.61 -6.36
N MET A 81 1.46 2.75 -5.81
CA MET A 81 2.09 3.32 -4.63
C MET A 81 1.02 3.69 -3.62
N TYR A 82 1.18 3.14 -2.43
CA TYR A 82 0.29 3.32 -1.30
C TYR A 82 1.01 4.14 -0.25
N PHE A 83 0.29 5.05 0.38
CA PHE A 83 0.78 5.80 1.53
C PHE A 83 -0.30 5.84 2.60
N SER A 84 0.11 5.44 3.80
CA SER A 84 -0.76 5.25 4.96
C SER A 84 -0.15 5.90 6.19
N PRO A 85 -0.20 7.24 6.33
CA PRO A 85 0.22 7.90 7.55
C PRO A 85 -0.82 7.70 8.65
N GLU A 86 -0.34 7.51 9.86
CA GLU A 86 -1.15 7.35 11.07
C GLU A 86 -0.52 8.12 12.22
N LEU A 87 -1.33 8.92 12.91
CA LEU A 87 -0.94 9.64 14.12
C LEU A 87 -1.74 9.11 15.30
N ASP A 88 -1.05 8.48 16.23
CA ASP A 88 -1.62 7.92 17.45
C ASP A 88 -1.33 8.79 18.66
N TYR A 89 -2.30 8.81 19.57
CA TYR A 89 -2.19 9.37 20.90
C TYR A 89 -2.52 8.31 21.96
N GLU A 90 -1.58 8.06 22.86
CA GLU A 90 -1.78 7.20 24.02
C GLU A 90 -2.57 7.94 25.11
N ILE A 91 -3.82 7.53 25.29
CA ILE A 91 -4.67 8.05 26.36
C ILE A 91 -4.14 7.52 27.71
N ASN A 92 -3.89 6.22 27.77
CA ASN A 92 -3.30 5.47 28.88
C ASN A 92 -2.64 4.18 28.32
N PRO A 93 -1.90 3.40 29.12
CA PRO A 93 -1.19 2.21 28.62
C PRO A 93 -2.04 1.16 27.91
N ILE A 94 -3.37 1.19 28.10
CA ILE A 94 -4.33 0.23 27.52
C ILE A 94 -5.02 0.81 26.28
N HIS A 95 -5.15 2.13 26.15
CA HIS A 95 -6.00 2.75 25.14
C HIS A 95 -5.25 3.79 24.30
N THR A 96 -5.39 3.67 22.99
CA THR A 96 -4.90 4.65 22.02
C THR A 96 -6.05 5.17 21.15
N ILE A 97 -5.93 6.42 20.73
CA ILE A 97 -6.79 7.02 19.70
C ILE A 97 -5.92 7.59 18.60
N GLY A 98 -6.26 7.31 17.35
CA GLY A 98 -5.45 7.66 16.21
C GLY A 98 -6.25 8.27 15.07
N LEU A 99 -5.56 9.02 14.23
CA LEU A 99 -6.06 9.45 12.93
C LEU A 99 -5.18 8.82 11.86
N SER A 100 -5.79 8.03 10.99
CA SER A 100 -5.12 7.45 9.84
C SER A 100 -5.68 8.02 8.55
N PHE A 101 -4.82 8.11 7.54
CA PHE A 101 -5.19 8.40 6.17
C PHE A 101 -4.61 7.33 5.28
N TYR A 102 -5.33 6.93 4.24
CA TYR A 102 -4.87 5.97 3.25
C TYR A 102 -5.11 6.50 1.85
N THR A 103 -4.11 6.42 0.98
CA THR A 103 -4.24 6.65 -0.46
C THR A 103 -3.42 5.64 -1.25
N ASP A 104 -3.95 5.21 -2.39
CA ASP A 104 -3.37 4.23 -3.30
C ASP A 104 -3.20 4.74 -4.72
N ASN A 105 -3.45 6.04 -4.92
CA ASN A 105 -3.45 6.72 -6.20
C ASN A 105 -2.22 7.63 -6.36
N LEU A 106 -1.12 7.38 -5.65
CA LEU A 106 0.05 8.26 -5.71
C LEU A 106 0.82 8.17 -7.02
N VAL A 107 0.71 7.04 -7.71
CA VAL A 107 1.31 6.82 -9.04
C VAL A 107 0.22 6.38 -9.99
N SER A 108 0.13 7.01 -11.16
CA SER A 108 -0.72 6.55 -12.26
C SER A 108 0.15 5.89 -13.33
N ASP A 109 -0.23 4.69 -13.76
CA ASP A 109 0.38 4.02 -14.92
C ASP A 109 0.01 4.77 -16.20
N TYR A 110 0.97 5.49 -16.79
CA TYR A 110 0.81 6.15 -18.09
C TYR A 110 1.91 5.66 -19.05
N GLY A 111 1.62 4.58 -19.78
CA GLY A 111 2.54 4.02 -20.77
C GLY A 111 3.84 3.48 -20.14
N SER A 112 5.00 3.88 -20.66
CA SER A 112 6.33 3.48 -20.16
C SER A 112 6.84 4.33 -18.98
N GLY A 113 6.09 5.35 -18.56
CA GLY A 113 6.48 6.28 -17.51
C GLY A 113 5.58 6.18 -16.28
N SER A 114 6.09 6.64 -15.15
CA SER A 114 5.31 6.81 -13.90
C SER A 114 5.24 8.29 -13.61
N THR A 115 4.04 8.87 -13.56
CA THR A 115 3.83 10.24 -13.11
C THR A 115 3.25 10.24 -11.71
N PHE A 116 3.78 11.11 -10.85
CA PHE A 116 3.13 11.39 -9.57
C PHE A 116 1.78 12.02 -9.85
N SER A 117 0.74 11.43 -9.28
CA SER A 117 -0.64 11.89 -9.45
C SER A 117 -1.01 12.84 -8.29
N ASN A 118 -2.15 13.53 -8.41
CA ASN A 118 -2.75 14.28 -7.29
C ASN A 118 -3.37 13.35 -6.22
N GLY A 119 -2.81 12.15 -6.00
CA GLY A 119 -3.40 11.07 -5.19
C GLY A 119 -3.72 11.48 -3.76
N PHE A 120 -2.97 12.41 -3.17
CA PHE A 120 -3.28 12.96 -1.84
C PHE A 120 -4.65 13.67 -1.73
N LYS A 121 -5.27 14.05 -2.86
CA LYS A 121 -6.65 14.58 -2.87
C LYS A 121 -7.71 13.49 -2.72
N PHE A 122 -7.34 12.23 -2.94
CA PHE A 122 -8.25 11.09 -2.97
C PHE A 122 -7.72 10.02 -2.01
N GLY A 123 -8.38 9.89 -0.86
CA GLY A 123 -8.04 8.90 0.13
C GLY A 123 -9.13 8.75 1.18
N VAL A 124 -8.89 7.83 2.11
CA VAL A 124 -9.81 7.52 3.19
C VAL A 124 -9.17 7.96 4.49
N ALA A 125 -9.82 8.90 5.18
CA ALA A 125 -9.45 9.27 6.55
C ALA A 125 -10.28 8.43 7.53
N GLN A 126 -9.64 7.89 8.56
CA GLN A 126 -10.29 7.05 9.56
C GLN A 126 -9.84 7.46 10.96
N LEU A 127 -10.77 7.32 11.91
CA LEU A 127 -10.46 7.35 13.32
C LEU A 127 -10.10 5.91 13.74
N VAL A 128 -8.96 5.74 14.39
CA VAL A 128 -8.48 4.45 14.90
C VAL A 128 -8.63 4.45 16.42
N TRP A 129 -9.12 3.34 16.97
CA TRP A 129 -9.15 3.11 18.40
C TRP A 129 -8.45 1.80 18.70
N GLY A 130 -7.32 1.88 19.42
CA GLY A 130 -6.51 0.73 19.78
C GLY A 130 -6.74 0.32 21.24
N ILE A 131 -6.71 -0.98 21.48
CA ILE A 131 -6.67 -1.58 22.82
C ILE A 131 -5.42 -2.45 22.89
N ASN A 132 -4.48 -2.06 23.75
CA ASN A 132 -3.27 -2.84 24.01
C ASN A 132 -3.58 -3.86 25.10
N LEU A 133 -3.41 -5.15 24.78
CA LEU A 133 -3.64 -6.29 25.68
C LEU A 133 -2.35 -6.76 26.34
#